data_AF-A0ABD2XVH9-F1
#
_entry.id   AF-A0ABD2XVH9-F1
#
_cell.length_a   1.000
_cell.length_b   1.000
_cell.length_c   1.000
_cell.angle_alpha   90.00
_cell.angle_beta   90.00
_cell.angle_gamma   90.00
#
_symmetry.space_group_name_H-M   'P 1'
#
loop_
_entity.id
_entity.type
_entity.pdbx_description
1 polymer ?
#
loop_
_entity_poly.entity_id
_entity_poly.type
_entity_poly.pdbx_seq_one_letter_code
_entity_poly.pdbx_strand_id
1 'polypeptide(L)'
;MFSSPLAKSSSSYLLHSSCFSFVQLLTVFILFLPCYTYTSHASCNKLDRDSLLSLSENISSSLSPLNWSLSIDCCFWEGVGCDYNNNRVNRLWLPSRGLVGSISTSITNLSHLQLLSFAGNGLSGPLPDGLFLSLNRIETIDLSCNRLSGQLQPFGQLPATIKTMDLSSNNFEGVIQSSFLQSSSSLVSFNVSNNSFSGPIPSNVCNFSPSITFLDFSWNYFDSSIPYGFGMCSNLKVLRAGFNVITESLPDDIYTVLPLQELSFPGNGISGPLSEGIANLTNLKILELYANEFTGSIPREIGRISNLEQLLLHINNLNGSLPSSLMNCTRLIDLNLRVNSLSGELSGFDFSNFLQFRSIDLGNNLFNGSFPVSIASCTSLSAIRLSTNLLTGDIQPEIQSLQSLSYFSISNNSLTNITGAIKILSGCKNLSILILSKNFYEEKLPYEGSFGWS
;
A
#
# COMPACT_ATOMS: atom_id res chain seq x y z
N MET A 1 -9.92 -26.59 28.06
CA MET A 1 -9.71 -27.50 26.91
C MET A 1 -11.04 -27.62 26.19
N PHE A 2 -10.97 -27.70 24.86
CA PHE A 2 -12.02 -27.54 23.84
C PHE A 2 -12.28 -26.10 23.36
N SER A 3 -11.61 -25.86 22.24
CA SER A 3 -11.69 -24.82 21.23
C SER A 3 -13.09 -24.59 20.67
N SER A 4 -13.50 -23.33 20.61
CA SER A 4 -14.58 -22.85 19.75
C SER A 4 -14.01 -21.99 18.61
N PRO A 5 -14.63 -22.02 17.42
CA PRO A 5 -14.02 -21.51 16.20
C PRO A 5 -14.09 -19.99 16.12
N LEU A 6 -13.01 -19.38 15.61
CA LEU A 6 -12.95 -18.00 15.14
C LEU A 6 -14.13 -17.73 14.20
N ALA A 7 -15.13 -17.02 14.71
CA ALA A 7 -16.17 -16.43 13.90
C ALA A 7 -15.51 -15.38 13.00
N LYS A 8 -15.42 -15.68 11.70
CA LYS A 8 -15.12 -14.71 10.64
C LYS A 8 -16.18 -13.61 10.69
N SER A 9 -15.86 -12.52 11.39
CA SER A 9 -16.54 -11.24 11.29
C SER A 9 -16.29 -10.69 9.89
N SER A 10 -17.31 -10.78 9.04
CA SER A 10 -17.39 -10.15 7.74
C SER A 10 -17.40 -8.63 7.88
N SER A 11 -16.21 -8.03 7.98
CA SER A 11 -15.97 -6.67 7.54
C SER A 11 -15.44 -6.76 6.12
N SER A 12 -16.31 -6.50 5.16
CA SER A 12 -16.00 -6.42 3.74
C SER A 12 -15.08 -5.22 3.47
N TYR A 13 -13.79 -5.39 3.71
CA TYR A 13 -12.76 -4.70 2.92
C TYR A 13 -12.35 -5.67 1.83
N LEU A 14 -13.10 -5.64 0.74
CA LEU A 14 -12.61 -6.10 -0.56
C LEU A 14 -11.44 -5.19 -0.93
N LEU A 15 -10.25 -5.46 -0.40
CA LEU A 15 -9.03 -5.17 -1.13
C LEU A 15 -8.97 -6.25 -2.20
N HIS A 16 -9.71 -6.00 -3.28
CA HIS A 16 -9.31 -6.55 -4.56
C HIS A 16 -7.83 -6.19 -4.70
N SER A 17 -6.96 -7.20 -4.68
CA SER A 17 -5.73 -7.16 -5.47
C SER A 17 -6.15 -7.09 -6.94
N SER A 18 -6.77 -5.96 -7.30
CA SER A 18 -6.94 -5.56 -8.67
C SER A 18 -5.57 -5.05 -9.05
N CYS A 19 -4.86 -5.85 -9.85
CA CYS A 19 -3.68 -5.46 -10.63
C CYS A 19 -3.88 -4.13 -11.42
N PHE A 20 -5.09 -3.55 -11.39
CA PHE A 20 -5.47 -2.26 -11.96
C PHE A 20 -5.28 -1.02 -11.09
N SER A 21 -4.77 -1.10 -9.85
CA SER A 21 -4.62 0.08 -8.99
C SER A 21 -3.17 0.43 -8.64
N PHE A 22 -2.29 0.57 -9.64
CA PHE A 22 -1.05 1.38 -9.52
C PHE A 22 -0.50 1.90 -10.86
N VAL A 23 -1.37 2.10 -11.88
CA VAL A 23 -0.96 2.68 -13.19
C VAL A 23 -0.90 4.23 -13.15
N GLN A 24 -1.23 4.88 -12.05
CA GLN A 24 -1.15 6.35 -11.95
C GLN A 24 0.24 6.86 -11.59
N LEU A 25 1.18 6.78 -12.53
CA LEU A 25 2.29 7.75 -12.71
C LEU A 25 3.14 7.41 -13.94
N LEU A 26 2.57 7.42 -15.15
CA LEU A 26 3.27 7.70 -16.42
C LEU A 26 2.31 7.60 -17.62
N THR A 27 1.37 8.53 -17.73
CA THR A 27 0.65 8.75 -18.99
C THR A 27 1.04 10.11 -19.55
N VAL A 28 2.14 10.15 -20.30
CA VAL A 28 2.37 11.23 -21.26
C VAL A 28 1.78 10.76 -22.58
N PHE A 29 0.56 11.22 -22.90
CA PHE A 29 -0.02 11.07 -24.23
C PHE A 29 0.72 12.01 -25.17
N ILE A 30 1.67 11.50 -25.96
CA ILE A 30 2.17 12.24 -27.12
C ILE A 30 1.35 11.80 -28.32
N LEU A 31 0.34 12.61 -28.66
CA LEU A 31 -0.38 12.52 -29.93
C LEU A 31 0.55 13.00 -31.05
N PHE A 32 1.09 12.07 -31.83
CA PHE A 32 1.71 12.41 -33.12
C PHE A 32 0.67 12.31 -34.24
N LEU A 33 0.39 13.44 -34.88
CA LEU A 33 -0.22 13.46 -36.23
C LEU A 33 0.78 12.90 -37.25
N PRO A 34 0.34 12.11 -38.25
CA PRO A 34 1.25 11.60 -39.28
C PRO A 34 1.56 12.72 -40.28
N CYS A 35 2.76 13.29 -40.19
CA CYS A 35 3.35 14.04 -41.29
C CYS A 35 4.03 13.02 -42.22
N TYR A 36 3.43 12.76 -43.37
CA TYR A 36 4.02 11.89 -44.40
C TYR A 36 5.20 12.63 -45.06
N THR A 37 6.42 12.30 -44.63
CA THR A 37 7.62 12.54 -45.43
C THR A 37 8.31 11.20 -45.69
N TYR A 38 8.51 10.88 -46.96
CA TYR A 38 9.25 9.71 -47.40
C TYR A 38 10.73 9.90 -47.03
N THR A 39 11.15 9.29 -45.93
CA THR A 39 12.57 9.15 -45.56
C THR A 39 12.96 7.68 -45.72
N SER A 40 14.16 7.44 -46.24
CA SER A 40 14.75 6.10 -46.36
C SER A 40 14.66 5.36 -45.02
N HIS A 41 13.79 4.35 -44.95
CA HIS A 41 13.53 3.63 -43.70
C HIS A 41 14.82 2.99 -43.18
N ALA A 42 15.15 3.32 -41.94
CA ALA A 42 16.30 2.76 -41.26
C ALA A 42 15.98 1.30 -40.94
N SER A 43 16.69 0.37 -41.60
CA SER A 43 16.45 -1.07 -41.43
C SER A 43 16.75 -1.48 -40.00
N CYS A 44 15.78 -2.08 -39.31
CA CYS A 44 15.98 -2.70 -38.00
C CYS A 44 17.20 -3.63 -38.03
N ASN A 45 18.00 -3.55 -36.96
CA ASN A 45 19.16 -4.40 -36.80
C ASN A 45 18.77 -5.88 -36.89
N LYS A 46 19.50 -6.63 -37.71
CA LYS A 46 19.23 -8.06 -37.97
C LYS A 46 19.23 -8.90 -36.69
N LEU A 47 20.20 -8.69 -35.79
CA LEU A 47 20.29 -9.46 -34.55
C LEU A 47 19.09 -9.18 -33.63
N ASP A 48 18.69 -7.91 -33.50
CA ASP A 48 17.55 -7.54 -32.67
C ASP A 48 16.24 -8.14 -33.23
N ARG A 49 16.01 -8.03 -34.55
CA ARG A 49 14.85 -8.64 -35.22
C ARG A 49 14.81 -10.15 -35.02
N ASP A 50 15.90 -10.84 -35.30
CA ASP A 50 15.96 -12.30 -35.23
C ASP A 50 15.78 -12.77 -33.76
N SER A 51 16.26 -11.99 -32.79
CA SER A 51 16.05 -12.25 -31.35
C SER A 51 14.60 -12.06 -30.91
N LEU A 52 13.91 -11.03 -31.43
CA LEU A 52 12.48 -10.80 -31.19
C LEU A 52 11.62 -11.91 -31.80
N LEU A 53 11.94 -12.40 -33.00
CA LEU A 53 11.22 -13.54 -33.60
C LEU A 53 11.39 -14.80 -32.73
N SER A 54 12.62 -15.11 -32.32
CA SER A 54 12.88 -16.23 -31.40
C SER A 54 12.17 -16.08 -30.05
N LEU A 55 12.00 -14.85 -29.56
CA LEU A 55 11.21 -14.59 -28.36
C LEU A 55 9.72 -14.89 -28.62
N SER A 56 9.16 -14.45 -29.75
CA SER A 56 7.74 -14.68 -30.10
C SER A 56 7.39 -16.16 -30.33
N GLU A 57 8.37 -17.02 -30.58
CA GLU A 57 8.18 -18.48 -30.60
C GLU A 57 7.93 -19.06 -29.19
N ASN A 58 8.48 -18.41 -28.16
CA ASN A 58 8.38 -18.84 -26.76
C ASN A 58 7.28 -18.14 -25.96
N ILE A 59 6.85 -16.94 -26.40
CA ILE A 59 5.74 -16.20 -25.79
C ILE A 59 4.63 -15.98 -26.83
N SER A 60 3.42 -16.46 -26.53
CA SER A 60 2.29 -16.32 -27.45
C SER A 60 0.97 -16.10 -26.71
N SER A 61 -0.02 -15.57 -27.41
CA SER A 61 -1.38 -15.39 -26.92
C SER A 61 -2.34 -15.94 -27.96
N SER A 62 -3.27 -16.80 -27.54
CA SER A 62 -4.31 -17.33 -28.44
C SER A 62 -5.34 -16.26 -28.82
N LEU A 63 -5.48 -15.21 -28.00
CA LEU A 63 -6.46 -14.13 -28.18
C LEU A 63 -5.87 -12.95 -28.96
N SER A 64 -4.60 -12.64 -28.75
CA SER A 64 -3.92 -11.50 -29.39
C SER A 64 -2.47 -11.84 -29.77
N PRO A 65 -2.27 -12.64 -30.83
CA PRO A 65 -0.94 -13.07 -31.26
C PRO A 65 -0.03 -11.88 -31.61
N LEU A 66 1.28 -12.05 -31.38
CA LEU A 66 2.28 -11.11 -31.88
C LEU A 66 2.44 -11.33 -33.38
N ASN A 67 1.84 -10.49 -34.21
CA ASN A 67 1.90 -10.58 -35.68
C ASN A 67 3.24 -10.05 -36.25
N TRP A 68 4.35 -10.39 -35.60
CA TRP A 68 5.69 -10.01 -36.01
C TRP A 68 6.11 -10.84 -37.23
N SER A 69 6.57 -10.18 -38.29
CA SER A 69 6.86 -10.85 -39.55
C SER A 69 8.00 -10.20 -40.31
N LEU A 70 8.71 -11.00 -41.11
CA LEU A 70 9.85 -10.53 -41.91
C LEU A 70 9.46 -9.56 -43.04
N SER A 71 8.17 -9.42 -43.36
CA SER A 71 7.69 -8.49 -44.38
C SER A 71 7.59 -7.04 -43.88
N ILE A 72 7.65 -6.82 -42.57
CA ILE A 72 7.55 -5.51 -41.93
C ILE A 72 8.82 -5.29 -41.11
N ASP A 73 9.40 -4.10 -41.20
CA ASP A 73 10.55 -3.73 -40.38
C ASP A 73 10.20 -3.81 -38.88
N CYS A 74 11.09 -4.43 -38.09
CA CYS A 74 10.83 -4.73 -36.68
C CYS A 74 10.55 -3.47 -35.84
N CYS A 75 11.06 -2.31 -36.26
CA CYS A 75 10.83 -1.05 -35.56
C CYS A 75 9.38 -0.54 -35.68
N PHE A 76 8.56 -1.14 -36.55
CA PHE A 76 7.12 -0.90 -36.65
C PHE A 76 6.28 -2.02 -36.04
N TRP A 77 6.91 -3.05 -35.47
CA TRP A 77 6.16 -4.10 -34.80
C TRP A 77 5.49 -3.57 -33.54
N GLU A 78 4.28 -4.05 -33.27
CA GLU A 78 3.56 -3.68 -32.06
C GLU A 78 4.39 -3.96 -30.81
N GLY A 79 4.51 -2.95 -29.95
CA GLY A 79 5.28 -3.01 -28.71
C GLY A 79 6.80 -2.86 -28.86
N VAL A 80 7.33 -2.80 -30.09
CA VAL A 80 8.77 -2.60 -30.34
C VAL A 80 9.05 -1.12 -30.61
N GLY A 81 10.03 -0.57 -29.92
CA GLY A 81 10.57 0.77 -30.19
C GLY A 81 12.06 0.70 -30.48
N CYS A 82 12.51 1.53 -31.43
CA CYS A 82 13.90 1.61 -31.86
C CYS A 82 14.49 3.00 -31.66
N ASP A 83 15.81 3.05 -31.45
CA ASP A 83 16.60 4.27 -31.56
C ASP A 83 16.97 4.50 -33.04
N TYR A 84 16.37 5.50 -33.67
CA TYR A 84 16.57 5.83 -35.09
C TYR A 84 18.00 6.28 -35.44
N ASN A 85 18.84 6.58 -34.45
CA ASN A 85 20.23 6.96 -34.71
C ASN A 85 21.14 5.75 -34.97
N ASN A 86 20.79 4.56 -34.45
CA ASN A 86 21.61 3.35 -34.55
C ASN A 86 20.82 2.09 -34.96
N ASN A 87 19.51 2.23 -35.21
CA ASN A 87 18.59 1.19 -35.66
C ASN A 87 18.52 -0.02 -34.72
N ARG A 88 18.75 0.20 -33.43
CA ARG A 88 18.67 -0.82 -32.39
C ARG A 88 17.36 -0.72 -31.63
N VAL A 89 16.84 -1.86 -31.21
CA VAL A 89 15.66 -1.93 -30.34
C VAL A 89 16.04 -1.41 -28.95
N ASN A 90 15.34 -0.37 -28.50
CA ASN A 90 15.54 0.24 -27.18
C ASN A 90 14.31 0.11 -26.27
N ARG A 91 13.17 -0.30 -26.80
CA ARG A 91 11.94 -0.49 -26.03
C ARG A 91 11.23 -1.75 -26.47
N LEU A 92 10.82 -2.55 -25.49
CA LEU A 92 9.88 -3.65 -25.66
C LEU A 92 8.77 -3.49 -24.62
N TRP A 93 7.56 -3.18 -25.08
CA TRP A 93 6.41 -2.81 -24.25
C TRP A 93 5.16 -3.57 -24.70
N LEU A 94 4.85 -4.67 -24.00
CA LEU A 94 3.76 -5.58 -24.33
C LEU A 94 2.90 -5.92 -23.10
N PRO A 95 2.35 -4.92 -22.36
CA PRO A 95 1.53 -5.21 -21.19
C PRO A 95 0.14 -5.73 -21.57
N SER A 96 -0.45 -6.55 -20.71
CA SER A 96 -1.86 -6.98 -20.73
C SER A 96 -2.32 -7.61 -22.05
N ARG A 97 -1.45 -8.40 -22.69
CA ARG A 97 -1.72 -9.04 -23.99
C ARG A 97 -2.21 -10.49 -23.88
N GLY A 98 -2.26 -11.02 -22.67
CA GLY A 98 -2.55 -12.43 -22.43
C GLY A 98 -1.45 -13.35 -22.95
N LEU A 99 -0.20 -12.87 -23.00
CA LEU A 99 0.96 -13.67 -23.40
C LEU A 99 1.22 -14.75 -22.36
N VAL A 100 1.43 -15.98 -22.81
CA VAL A 100 1.83 -17.13 -21.99
C VAL A 100 3.10 -17.74 -22.55
N GLY A 101 3.79 -18.54 -21.73
CA GLY A 101 5.07 -19.16 -22.08
C GLY A 101 6.18 -18.69 -21.15
N SER A 102 7.41 -18.65 -21.65
CA SER A 102 8.60 -18.29 -20.86
C SER A 102 9.44 -17.24 -21.58
N ILE A 103 10.04 -16.34 -20.82
CA ILE A 103 11.01 -15.37 -21.36
C ILE A 103 12.27 -16.15 -21.74
N SER A 104 12.57 -16.23 -23.03
CA SER A 104 13.73 -16.96 -23.54
C SER A 104 15.03 -16.15 -23.45
N THR A 105 16.17 -16.83 -23.48
CA THR A 105 17.51 -16.22 -23.47
C THR A 105 17.77 -15.31 -24.67
N SER A 106 17.01 -15.42 -25.76
CA SER A 106 17.12 -14.53 -26.93
C SER A 106 17.00 -13.04 -26.57
N ILE A 107 16.27 -12.70 -25.50
CA ILE A 107 16.12 -11.32 -25.04
C ILE A 107 17.45 -10.67 -24.64
N THR A 108 18.46 -11.46 -24.23
CA THR A 108 19.78 -10.95 -23.82
C THR A 108 20.57 -10.34 -24.97
N ASN A 109 20.22 -10.66 -26.22
CA ASN A 109 20.83 -10.06 -27.41
C ASN A 109 20.38 -8.61 -27.65
N LEU A 110 19.27 -8.16 -27.04
CA LEU A 110 18.74 -6.81 -27.18
C LEU A 110 19.53 -5.81 -26.33
N SER A 111 20.84 -5.71 -26.57
CA SER A 111 21.79 -4.99 -25.72
C SER A 111 21.58 -3.48 -25.61
N HIS A 112 20.69 -2.89 -26.41
CA HIS A 112 20.32 -1.48 -26.37
C HIS A 112 19.00 -1.21 -25.64
N LEU A 113 18.36 -2.25 -25.09
CA LEU A 113 17.08 -2.13 -24.41
C LEU A 113 17.19 -1.21 -23.19
N GLN A 114 16.34 -0.19 -23.16
CA GLN A 114 16.18 0.78 -22.08
C GLN A 114 14.88 0.54 -21.31
N LEU A 115 13.84 0.02 -21.96
CA LEU A 115 12.57 -0.33 -21.34
C LEU A 115 12.15 -1.73 -21.75
N LEU A 116 11.89 -2.57 -20.73
CA LEU A 116 11.29 -3.89 -20.88
C LEU A 116 10.01 -3.96 -20.04
N SER A 117 8.86 -4.15 -20.67
CA SER A 117 7.60 -4.38 -19.96
C SER A 117 6.80 -5.52 -20.56
N PHE A 118 6.47 -6.49 -19.70
CA PHE A 118 5.55 -7.59 -19.96
C PHE A 118 4.44 -7.64 -18.89
N ALA A 119 4.13 -6.51 -18.26
CA ALA A 119 3.20 -6.45 -17.14
C ALA A 119 1.82 -7.05 -17.46
N GLY A 120 1.19 -7.73 -16.51
CA GLY A 120 -0.19 -8.22 -16.66
C GLY A 120 -0.36 -9.33 -17.70
N ASN A 121 0.64 -10.20 -17.85
CA ASN A 121 0.56 -11.37 -18.73
C ASN A 121 0.55 -12.67 -17.91
N GLY A 122 0.57 -13.82 -18.58
CA GLY A 122 0.66 -15.15 -17.99
C GLY A 122 2.04 -15.79 -18.19
N LEU A 123 3.11 -14.99 -18.28
CA LEU A 123 4.47 -15.50 -18.46
C LEU A 123 4.92 -16.26 -17.21
N SER A 124 5.69 -17.33 -17.39
CA SER A 124 6.07 -18.26 -16.33
C SER A 124 7.52 -18.73 -16.48
N GLY A 125 8.02 -19.40 -15.45
CA GLY A 125 9.40 -19.86 -15.39
C GLY A 125 10.38 -18.78 -14.93
N PRO A 126 11.68 -19.11 -14.84
CA PRO A 126 12.69 -18.17 -14.40
C PRO A 126 13.00 -17.10 -15.43
N LEU A 127 13.57 -15.99 -14.95
CA LEU A 127 14.25 -15.05 -15.85
C LEU A 127 15.45 -15.76 -16.51
N PRO A 128 15.86 -15.37 -17.73
CA PRO A 128 17.04 -15.92 -18.36
C PRO A 128 18.34 -15.64 -17.59
N ASP A 129 19.24 -16.62 -17.56
CA ASP A 129 20.60 -16.44 -17.02
C ASP A 129 21.33 -15.30 -17.70
N GLY A 130 22.01 -14.47 -16.90
CA GLY A 130 22.77 -13.32 -17.39
C GLY A 130 21.94 -12.15 -17.94
N LEU A 131 20.61 -12.15 -17.77
CA LEU A 131 19.74 -11.07 -18.25
C LEU A 131 20.25 -9.67 -17.87
N PHE A 132 20.56 -9.47 -16.59
CA PHE A 132 21.00 -8.17 -16.07
C PHE A 132 22.47 -7.84 -16.44
N LEU A 133 23.27 -8.86 -16.75
CA LEU A 133 24.63 -8.68 -17.26
C LEU A 133 24.62 -8.19 -18.72
N SER A 134 23.71 -8.71 -19.55
CA SER A 134 23.64 -8.36 -20.97
C SER A 134 22.90 -7.05 -21.23
N LEU A 135 21.84 -6.76 -20.47
CA LEU A 135 21.01 -5.56 -20.64
C LEU A 135 21.57 -4.35 -19.87
N ASN A 136 22.80 -3.94 -20.18
CA ASN A 136 23.51 -2.90 -19.43
C ASN A 136 22.97 -1.46 -19.62
N ARG A 137 22.05 -1.23 -20.55
CA ARG A 137 21.39 0.06 -20.80
C ARG A 137 19.97 0.15 -20.23
N ILE A 138 19.50 -0.91 -19.57
CA ILE A 138 18.13 -0.99 -19.10
C ILE A 138 17.88 0.04 -18.00
N GLU A 139 16.83 0.85 -18.18
CA GLU A 139 16.41 1.87 -17.23
C GLU A 139 15.13 1.47 -16.50
N THR A 140 14.26 0.69 -17.17
CA THR A 140 12.98 0.27 -16.63
C THR A 140 12.71 -1.18 -16.95
N ILE A 141 12.43 -1.97 -15.91
CA ILE A 141 11.93 -3.33 -16.00
C ILE A 141 10.59 -3.37 -15.28
N ASP A 142 9.55 -3.77 -15.99
CA ASP A 142 8.22 -4.00 -15.45
C ASP A 142 7.70 -5.37 -15.88
N LEU A 143 7.86 -6.34 -15.00
CA LEU A 143 7.43 -7.72 -15.18
C LEU A 143 6.28 -8.06 -14.23
N SER A 144 5.61 -7.03 -13.71
CA SER A 144 4.56 -7.16 -12.70
C SER A 144 3.38 -7.99 -13.18
N CYS A 145 2.64 -8.60 -12.25
CA CYS A 145 1.44 -9.40 -12.52
C CYS A 145 1.69 -10.49 -13.59
N ASN A 146 2.63 -11.39 -13.33
CA ASN A 146 2.90 -12.58 -14.14
C ASN A 146 2.95 -13.82 -13.22
N ARG A 147 3.49 -14.93 -13.71
CA ARG A 147 3.75 -16.17 -12.98
C ARG A 147 5.24 -16.53 -13.01
N LEU A 148 6.12 -15.52 -13.16
CA LEU A 148 7.56 -15.70 -13.23
C LEU A 148 8.08 -16.20 -11.88
N SER A 149 9.08 -17.07 -11.90
CA SER A 149 9.53 -17.81 -10.72
C SER A 149 11.06 -17.83 -10.58
N GLY A 150 11.55 -18.55 -9.58
CA GLY A 150 12.99 -18.71 -9.34
C GLY A 150 13.59 -17.58 -8.52
N GLN A 151 14.90 -17.67 -8.29
CA GLN A 151 15.65 -16.75 -7.44
C GLN A 151 16.27 -15.64 -8.26
N LEU A 152 16.48 -14.45 -7.67
CA LEU A 152 17.19 -13.35 -8.35
C LEU A 152 18.72 -13.51 -8.41
N GLN A 153 19.28 -14.43 -7.63
CA GLN A 153 20.72 -14.61 -7.45
C GLN A 153 21.53 -15.23 -8.61
N PRO A 154 20.98 -16.04 -9.55
CA PRO A 154 21.79 -16.54 -10.68
C PRO A 154 22.04 -15.47 -11.77
N PHE A 155 21.36 -14.32 -11.72
CA PHE A 155 21.26 -13.40 -12.87
C PHE A 155 22.30 -12.26 -12.92
N GLY A 156 23.17 -12.17 -11.91
CA GLY A 156 24.18 -11.11 -11.80
C GLY A 156 23.66 -9.84 -11.09
N GLN A 157 24.53 -8.83 -10.99
CA GLN A 157 24.20 -7.55 -10.35
C GLN A 157 23.27 -6.72 -11.26
N LEU A 158 22.36 -5.96 -10.66
CA LEU A 158 21.58 -4.98 -11.40
C LEU A 158 22.49 -3.90 -12.01
N PRO A 159 22.25 -3.49 -13.26
CA PRO A 159 23.07 -2.50 -13.93
C PRO A 159 22.86 -1.11 -13.34
N ALA A 160 23.89 -0.27 -13.34
CA ALA A 160 23.85 1.08 -12.78
C ALA A 160 22.83 2.02 -13.44
N THR A 161 22.38 1.67 -14.64
CA THR A 161 21.40 2.42 -15.44
C THR A 161 19.95 2.20 -14.98
N ILE A 162 19.67 1.14 -14.22
CA ILE A 162 18.30 0.82 -13.78
C ILE A 162 17.77 1.93 -12.89
N LYS A 163 16.56 2.42 -13.19
CA LYS A 163 15.83 3.43 -12.41
C LYS A 163 14.59 2.83 -11.76
N THR A 164 13.88 1.97 -12.48
CA THR A 164 12.65 1.33 -12.00
C THR A 164 12.72 -0.16 -12.24
N MET A 165 12.44 -0.93 -11.19
CA MET A 165 12.30 -2.37 -11.28
C MET A 165 11.03 -2.78 -10.53
N ASP A 166 10.04 -3.24 -11.29
CA ASP A 166 8.80 -3.80 -10.77
C ASP A 166 8.72 -5.29 -11.13
N LEU A 167 8.80 -6.13 -10.10
CA LEU A 167 8.64 -7.58 -10.16
C LEU A 167 7.39 -8.05 -9.40
N SER A 168 6.50 -7.12 -9.03
CA SER A 168 5.41 -7.42 -8.11
C SER A 168 4.41 -8.42 -8.67
N SER A 169 3.71 -9.15 -7.80
CA SER A 169 2.70 -10.13 -8.20
C SER A 169 3.24 -11.20 -9.15
N ASN A 170 4.22 -11.96 -8.66
CA ASN A 170 4.86 -13.08 -9.34
C ASN A 170 5.08 -14.24 -8.34
N ASN A 171 5.85 -15.25 -8.76
CA ASN A 171 6.20 -16.43 -7.99
C ASN A 171 7.72 -16.46 -7.69
N PHE A 172 8.41 -15.32 -7.66
CA PHE A 172 9.83 -15.27 -7.33
C PHE A 172 10.07 -15.69 -5.88
N GLU A 173 11.20 -16.33 -5.61
CA GLU A 173 11.49 -16.93 -4.31
C GLU A 173 12.95 -16.73 -3.87
N GLY A 174 13.23 -17.10 -2.63
CA GLY A 174 14.58 -17.05 -2.04
C GLY A 174 14.95 -15.67 -1.50
N VAL A 175 16.23 -15.50 -1.20
CA VAL A 175 16.75 -14.30 -0.52
C VAL A 175 17.19 -13.24 -1.53
N ILE A 176 16.78 -11.99 -1.32
CA ILE A 176 17.32 -10.84 -2.06
C ILE A 176 18.63 -10.41 -1.38
N GLN A 177 19.76 -10.98 -1.82
CA GLN A 177 21.07 -10.57 -1.31
C GLN A 177 21.38 -9.12 -1.72
N SER A 178 21.97 -8.35 -0.81
CA SER A 178 22.40 -6.97 -1.08
C SER A 178 23.37 -6.85 -2.27
N SER A 179 24.13 -7.91 -2.57
CA SER A 179 25.03 -8.01 -3.74
C SER A 179 24.29 -7.80 -5.06
N PHE A 180 23.01 -8.22 -5.15
CA PHE A 180 22.17 -8.01 -6.33
C PHE A 180 21.95 -6.52 -6.64
N LEU A 181 21.87 -5.69 -5.60
CA LEU A 181 21.60 -4.25 -5.66
C LEU A 181 22.88 -3.40 -5.62
N GLN A 182 24.05 -4.03 -5.50
CA GLN A 182 25.31 -3.35 -5.21
C GLN A 182 25.73 -2.33 -6.28
N SER A 183 25.36 -2.55 -7.53
CA SER A 183 25.75 -1.74 -8.68
C SER A 183 24.65 -0.79 -9.17
N SER A 184 23.44 -0.82 -8.60
CA SER A 184 22.25 -0.11 -9.12
C SER A 184 22.18 1.37 -8.71
N SER A 185 23.21 2.17 -9.01
CA SER A 185 23.34 3.54 -8.47
C SER A 185 22.24 4.53 -8.85
N SER A 186 21.49 4.27 -9.93
CA SER A 186 20.41 5.13 -10.41
C SER A 186 19.01 4.68 -9.96
N LEU A 187 18.89 3.65 -9.11
CA LEU A 187 17.59 3.09 -8.74
C LEU A 187 16.75 4.12 -7.97
N VAL A 188 15.50 4.29 -8.41
CA VAL A 188 14.51 5.23 -7.86
C VAL A 188 13.32 4.49 -7.27
N SER A 189 12.91 3.39 -7.90
CA SER A 189 11.76 2.58 -7.48
C SER A 189 12.10 1.09 -7.54
N PHE A 190 11.86 0.40 -6.43
CA PHE A 190 12.03 -1.05 -6.33
C PHE A 190 10.79 -1.68 -5.71
N ASN A 191 10.07 -2.46 -6.51
CA ASN A 191 8.84 -3.14 -6.12
C ASN A 191 8.98 -4.65 -6.33
N VAL A 192 8.98 -5.40 -5.23
CA VAL A 192 9.04 -6.86 -5.21
C VAL A 192 7.85 -7.48 -4.47
N SER A 193 6.81 -6.68 -4.26
CA SER A 193 5.64 -7.08 -3.47
C SER A 193 4.88 -8.27 -4.08
N ASN A 194 4.16 -9.02 -3.27
CA ASN A 194 3.33 -10.16 -3.70
C ASN A 194 4.15 -11.22 -4.47
N ASN A 195 5.14 -11.79 -3.78
CA ASN A 195 6.02 -12.86 -4.24
C ASN A 195 6.23 -13.88 -3.10
N SER A 196 7.23 -14.75 -3.23
CA SER A 196 7.65 -15.71 -2.21
C SER A 196 9.09 -15.45 -1.71
N PHE A 197 9.55 -14.19 -1.73
CA PHE A 197 10.87 -13.83 -1.19
C PHE A 197 10.95 -14.06 0.32
N SER A 198 12.12 -14.44 0.82
CA SER A 198 12.36 -14.75 2.23
C SER A 198 13.67 -14.17 2.75
N GLY A 199 13.94 -14.37 4.05
CA GLY A 199 15.10 -13.81 4.74
C GLY A 199 14.92 -12.33 5.09
N PRO A 200 16.02 -11.63 5.46
CA PRO A 200 15.94 -10.24 5.87
C PRO A 200 15.71 -9.29 4.68
N ILE A 201 15.00 -8.19 4.93
CA ILE A 201 14.85 -7.09 3.96
C ILE A 201 16.22 -6.46 3.67
N PRO A 202 16.57 -6.17 2.40
CA PRO A 202 17.84 -5.52 2.04
C PRO A 202 17.80 -4.01 2.31
N SER A 203 17.80 -3.62 3.59
CA SER A 203 17.69 -2.22 4.03
C SER A 203 18.88 -1.34 3.66
N ASN A 204 20.03 -1.93 3.33
CA ASN A 204 21.22 -1.23 2.84
C ASN A 204 21.16 -0.83 1.36
N VAL A 205 20.02 -1.00 0.69
CA VAL A 205 19.84 -0.65 -0.74
C VAL A 205 20.23 0.81 -1.03
N CYS A 206 20.00 1.72 -0.08
CA CYS A 206 20.32 3.14 -0.24
C CYS A 206 21.81 3.47 -0.09
N ASN A 207 22.63 2.54 0.41
CA ASN A 207 24.09 2.66 0.36
C ASN A 207 24.58 2.70 -1.08
N PHE A 208 23.88 1.97 -1.96
CA PHE A 208 24.20 1.87 -3.38
C PHE A 208 23.33 2.83 -4.20
N SER A 209 22.08 3.04 -3.78
CA SER A 209 21.05 3.74 -4.54
C SER A 209 20.46 4.92 -3.76
N PRO A 210 21.17 6.06 -3.64
CA PRO A 210 20.74 7.19 -2.81
C PRO A 210 19.50 7.93 -3.37
N SER A 211 19.13 7.68 -4.62
CA SER A 211 17.99 8.30 -5.31
C SER A 211 16.66 7.57 -5.11
N ILE A 212 16.63 6.50 -4.32
CA ILE A 212 15.40 5.73 -4.07
C ILE A 212 14.35 6.60 -3.42
N THR A 213 13.14 6.54 -3.97
CA THR A 213 11.94 7.23 -3.48
C THR A 213 10.82 6.27 -3.11
N PHE A 214 10.82 5.05 -3.65
CA PHE A 214 9.77 4.04 -3.45
C PHE A 214 10.38 2.66 -3.22
N LEU A 215 9.98 2.01 -2.13
CA LEU A 215 10.31 0.63 -1.78
C LEU A 215 9.04 -0.11 -1.36
N ASP A 216 8.77 -1.25 -2.00
CA ASP A 216 7.66 -2.13 -1.61
C ASP A 216 8.08 -3.60 -1.56
N PHE A 217 8.07 -4.13 -0.34
CA PHE A 217 8.41 -5.51 0.03
C PHE A 217 7.19 -6.30 0.52
N SER A 218 5.98 -5.73 0.39
CA SER A 218 4.78 -6.30 1.00
C SER A 218 4.40 -7.66 0.43
N TRP A 219 3.61 -8.45 1.15
CA TRP A 219 3.09 -9.75 0.67
C TRP A 219 4.21 -10.71 0.23
N ASN A 220 5.13 -11.00 1.15
CA ASN A 220 6.23 -11.94 0.95
C ASN A 220 6.41 -12.77 2.24
N TYR A 221 7.52 -13.50 2.34
CA TYR A 221 7.94 -14.22 3.55
C TYR A 221 9.20 -13.59 4.15
N PHE A 222 9.41 -12.26 4.01
CA PHE A 222 10.52 -11.60 4.68
C PHE A 222 10.38 -11.80 6.19
N ASP A 223 11.47 -12.17 6.85
CA ASP A 223 11.49 -12.60 8.23
C ASP A 223 12.53 -11.83 9.05
N SER A 224 12.64 -12.19 10.33
CA SER A 224 13.61 -11.64 11.27
C SER A 224 13.37 -10.15 11.57
N SER A 225 14.27 -9.54 12.34
CA SER A 225 14.28 -8.10 12.57
C SER A 225 14.65 -7.35 11.29
N ILE A 226 14.06 -6.18 11.06
CA ILE A 226 14.47 -5.27 9.98
C ILE A 226 15.90 -4.77 10.27
N PRO A 227 16.89 -5.02 9.40
CA PRO A 227 18.24 -4.53 9.61
C PRO A 227 18.34 -3.00 9.49
N TYR A 228 19.28 -2.38 10.20
CA TYR A 228 19.63 -0.97 10.00
C TYR A 228 20.12 -0.71 8.56
N GLY A 229 19.79 0.47 8.02
CA GLY A 229 20.22 0.91 6.69
C GLY A 229 19.28 1.90 6.04
N PHE A 230 17.98 1.85 6.38
CA PHE A 230 16.99 2.76 5.82
C PHE A 230 17.26 4.23 6.14
N GLY A 231 17.95 4.53 7.24
CA GLY A 231 18.35 5.90 7.55
C GLY A 231 19.24 6.56 6.49
N MET A 232 19.86 5.78 5.60
CA MET A 232 20.65 6.29 4.47
C MET A 232 19.80 6.66 3.24
N CYS A 233 18.50 6.33 3.25
CA CYS A 233 17.58 6.60 2.15
C CYS A 233 17.09 8.06 2.13
N SER A 234 17.98 9.00 1.83
CA SER A 234 17.74 10.45 1.94
C SER A 234 16.64 11.02 1.04
N ASN A 235 16.09 10.24 0.10
CA ASN A 235 15.00 10.65 -0.80
C ASN A 235 13.74 9.78 -0.66
N LEU A 236 13.72 8.80 0.25
CA LEU A 236 12.65 7.82 0.37
C LEU A 236 11.35 8.47 0.83
N LYS A 237 10.28 8.23 0.07
CA LYS A 237 8.93 8.76 0.31
C LYS A 237 7.95 7.68 0.73
N VAL A 238 8.10 6.47 0.19
CA VAL A 238 7.19 5.36 0.46
C VAL A 238 8.00 4.14 0.83
N LEU A 239 7.75 3.60 2.02
CA LEU A 239 8.30 2.34 2.50
C LEU A 239 7.18 1.41 2.94
N ARG A 240 7.03 0.30 2.22
CA ARG A 240 6.02 -0.73 2.49
C ARG A 240 6.67 -2.09 2.70
N ALA A 241 6.25 -2.80 3.73
CA ALA A 241 6.64 -4.18 4.00
C ALA A 241 5.54 -4.95 4.75
N GLY A 242 4.27 -4.64 4.46
CA GLY A 242 3.14 -5.30 5.10
C GLY A 242 2.99 -6.77 4.70
N PHE A 243 2.31 -7.57 5.52
CA PHE A 243 2.00 -8.97 5.26
C PHE A 243 3.26 -9.81 4.98
N ASN A 244 4.17 -9.80 5.96
CA ASN A 244 5.40 -10.60 5.99
C ASN A 244 5.47 -11.34 7.34
N VAL A 245 6.64 -11.88 7.69
CA VAL A 245 6.91 -12.55 8.97
C VAL A 245 7.96 -11.78 9.79
N ILE A 246 7.98 -10.45 9.63
CA ILE A 246 8.94 -9.56 10.29
C ILE A 246 8.63 -9.51 11.78
N THR A 247 9.66 -9.59 12.62
CA THR A 247 9.53 -9.56 14.08
C THR A 247 10.38 -8.44 14.68
N GLU A 248 10.42 -8.36 16.02
CA GLU A 248 11.15 -7.34 16.78
C GLU A 248 10.63 -5.92 16.54
N SER A 249 11.29 -4.91 17.08
CA SER A 249 10.92 -3.51 16.91
C SER A 249 11.39 -2.92 15.57
N LEU A 250 10.74 -1.85 15.12
CA LEU A 250 11.25 -1.02 14.02
C LEU A 250 12.64 -0.44 14.40
N PRO A 251 13.62 -0.43 13.48
CA PRO A 251 14.95 0.12 13.75
C PRO A 251 14.92 1.66 13.78
N ASP A 252 15.65 2.24 14.73
CA ASP A 252 15.61 3.67 15.03
C ASP A 252 16.04 4.58 13.86
N ASP A 253 16.86 4.07 12.95
CA ASP A 253 17.33 4.84 11.80
C ASP A 253 16.24 5.09 10.76
N ILE A 254 15.13 4.35 10.77
CA ILE A 254 13.95 4.68 9.95
C ILE A 254 13.44 6.08 10.31
N TYR A 255 13.54 6.48 11.58
CA TYR A 255 13.08 7.79 12.05
C TYR A 255 13.96 8.97 11.58
N THR A 256 15.09 8.69 10.91
CA THR A 256 15.94 9.74 10.30
C THR A 256 15.59 10.00 8.83
N VAL A 257 14.63 9.25 8.25
CA VAL A 257 14.21 9.37 6.86
C VAL A 257 13.19 10.51 6.69
N LEU A 258 13.66 11.75 6.79
CA LEU A 258 12.80 12.94 6.87
C LEU A 258 11.82 13.14 5.69
N PRO A 259 12.10 12.75 4.43
CA PRO A 259 11.14 12.90 3.34
C PRO A 259 10.00 11.89 3.33
N LEU A 260 10.00 10.91 4.25
CA LEU A 260 9.05 9.81 4.26
C LEU A 260 7.62 10.34 4.41
N GLN A 261 6.74 9.88 3.52
CA GLN A 261 5.32 10.24 3.44
C GLN A 261 4.43 9.05 3.81
N GLU A 262 4.90 7.84 3.58
CA GLU A 262 4.17 6.62 3.91
C GLU A 262 5.11 5.58 4.54
N LEU A 263 4.69 5.08 5.70
CA LEU A 263 5.30 3.96 6.42
C LEU A 263 4.22 2.91 6.66
N SER A 264 4.29 1.78 5.96
CA SER A 264 3.27 0.71 6.03
C SER A 264 3.90 -0.65 6.30
N PHE A 265 3.66 -1.20 7.49
CA PHE A 265 4.13 -2.50 7.95
C PHE A 265 3.01 -3.38 8.55
N PRO A 266 1.77 -3.36 8.03
CA PRO A 266 0.68 -4.10 8.66
C PRO A 266 0.87 -5.61 8.55
N GLY A 267 0.23 -6.40 9.42
CA GLY A 267 0.21 -7.86 9.27
C GLY A 267 1.58 -8.51 9.40
N ASN A 268 2.34 -8.13 10.42
CA ASN A 268 3.63 -8.71 10.79
C ASN A 268 3.60 -9.13 12.28
N GLY A 269 4.74 -9.56 12.83
CA GLY A 269 4.95 -9.81 14.26
C GLY A 269 5.79 -8.71 14.94
N ILE A 270 5.70 -7.46 14.47
CA ILE A 270 6.51 -6.35 15.00
C ILE A 270 6.02 -6.01 16.41
N SER A 271 6.94 -5.94 17.35
CA SER A 271 6.64 -5.82 18.78
C SER A 271 7.38 -4.65 19.44
N GLY A 272 7.14 -4.45 20.74
CA GLY A 272 7.68 -3.31 21.49
C GLY A 272 6.83 -2.05 21.36
N PRO A 273 7.25 -0.94 21.99
CA PRO A 273 6.50 0.31 21.97
C PRO A 273 6.64 1.07 20.64
N LEU A 274 5.65 1.88 20.31
CA LEU A 274 5.78 2.87 19.24
C LEU A 274 6.74 3.97 19.70
N SER A 275 7.95 4.00 19.13
CA SER A 275 9.01 4.96 19.51
C SER A 275 8.57 6.42 19.34
N GLU A 276 8.96 7.28 20.28
CA GLU A 276 8.80 8.74 20.15
C GLU A 276 9.51 9.30 18.91
N GLY A 277 10.53 8.58 18.40
CA GLY A 277 11.24 8.91 17.16
C GLY A 277 10.34 9.03 15.93
N ILE A 278 9.17 8.37 15.91
CA ILE A 278 8.20 8.47 14.81
C ILE A 278 7.82 9.93 14.51
N ALA A 279 7.84 10.78 15.53
CA ALA A 279 7.51 12.19 15.43
C ALA A 279 8.53 13.04 14.64
N ASN A 280 9.72 12.49 14.35
CA ASN A 280 10.71 13.11 13.48
C ASN A 280 10.28 13.07 12.00
N LEU A 281 9.42 12.13 11.63
CA LEU A 281 8.90 11.96 10.26
C LEU A 281 7.80 12.98 9.97
N THR A 282 8.14 14.26 10.01
CA THR A 282 7.16 15.37 9.92
C THR A 282 6.44 15.46 8.56
N ASN A 283 6.96 14.83 7.51
CA ASN A 283 6.30 14.72 6.20
C ASN A 283 5.35 13.52 6.09
N LEU A 284 5.26 12.68 7.12
CA LEU A 284 4.45 11.47 7.11
C LEU A 284 2.96 11.82 7.00
N LYS A 285 2.30 11.17 6.05
CA LYS A 285 0.87 11.27 5.77
C LYS A 285 0.13 10.00 6.16
N ILE A 286 0.77 8.85 5.93
CA ILE A 286 0.16 7.54 6.13
C ILE A 286 1.06 6.73 7.07
N LEU A 287 0.51 6.34 8.22
CA LEU A 287 1.12 5.42 9.15
C LEU A 287 0.22 4.19 9.33
N GLU A 288 0.64 3.06 8.77
CA GLU A 288 -0.09 1.80 8.84
C GLU A 288 0.74 0.74 9.55
N LEU A 289 0.36 0.43 10.78
CA LEU A 289 1.05 -0.54 11.63
C LEU A 289 0.07 -1.58 12.22
N TYR A 290 -1.11 -1.71 11.62
CA TYR A 290 -2.17 -2.58 12.12
C TYR A 290 -1.82 -4.08 12.02
N ALA A 291 -2.48 -4.92 12.81
CA ALA A 291 -2.22 -6.36 12.86
C ALA A 291 -0.73 -6.67 13.14
N ASN A 292 -0.23 -6.14 14.25
CA ASN A 292 1.10 -6.37 14.78
C ASN A 292 1.01 -6.64 16.29
N GLU A 293 2.14 -6.65 16.98
CA GLU A 293 2.25 -6.87 18.42
C GLU A 293 2.72 -5.61 19.16
N PHE A 294 2.48 -4.41 18.62
CA PHE A 294 2.89 -3.15 19.26
C PHE A 294 2.25 -3.00 20.65
N THR A 295 3.04 -2.57 21.62
CA THR A 295 2.65 -2.43 23.03
C THR A 295 2.82 -0.98 23.51
N GLY A 296 2.46 -0.70 24.76
CA GLY A 296 2.61 0.63 25.36
C GLY A 296 1.62 1.64 24.78
N SER A 297 1.82 2.91 25.12
CA SER A 297 0.94 4.00 24.72
C SER A 297 1.32 4.60 23.36
N ILE A 298 0.34 5.17 22.66
CA ILE A 298 0.60 6.07 21.54
C ILE A 298 1.39 7.28 22.08
N PRO A 299 2.60 7.57 21.57
CA PRO A 299 3.45 8.63 22.11
C PRO A 299 2.80 10.00 21.90
N ARG A 300 2.92 10.89 22.89
CA ARG A 300 2.40 12.26 22.81
C ARG A 300 3.07 13.07 21.69
N GLU A 301 4.26 12.68 21.27
CA GLU A 301 5.01 13.33 20.20
C GLU A 301 4.33 13.14 18.83
N ILE A 302 3.37 12.20 18.70
CA ILE A 302 2.59 11.98 17.46
C ILE A 302 1.96 13.27 16.92
N GLY A 303 1.58 14.20 17.81
CA GLY A 303 1.03 15.51 17.45
C GLY A 303 1.99 16.42 16.67
N ARG A 304 3.29 16.08 16.56
CA ARG A 304 4.24 16.80 15.70
C ARG A 304 4.09 16.44 14.22
N ILE A 305 3.45 15.33 13.90
CA ILE A 305 3.20 14.87 12.52
C ILE A 305 1.94 15.56 12.00
N SER A 306 1.99 16.88 11.81
CA SER A 306 0.84 17.70 11.40
C SER A 306 0.34 17.40 9.97
N ASN A 307 1.15 16.69 9.17
CA ASN A 307 0.79 16.23 7.83
C ASN A 307 0.03 14.89 7.84
N LEU A 308 -0.16 14.25 8.99
CA LEU A 308 -0.77 12.92 9.09
C LEU A 308 -2.23 12.94 8.63
N GLU A 309 -2.53 12.11 7.64
CA GLU A 309 -3.85 11.92 7.03
C GLU A 309 -4.47 10.60 7.49
N GLN A 310 -3.68 9.54 7.70
CA GLN A 310 -4.16 8.23 8.12
C GLN A 310 -3.30 7.66 9.25
N LEU A 311 -3.97 7.28 10.34
CA LEU A 311 -3.35 6.61 11.48
C LEU A 311 -4.06 5.28 11.74
N LEU A 312 -3.48 4.18 11.24
CA LEU A 312 -4.05 2.85 11.30
C LEU A 312 -3.20 1.95 12.21
N LEU A 313 -3.60 1.82 13.47
CA LEU A 313 -2.91 1.03 14.51
C LEU A 313 -3.78 -0.10 15.08
N HIS A 314 -4.89 -0.43 14.41
CA HIS A 314 -5.83 -1.44 14.88
C HIS A 314 -5.22 -2.84 14.96
N ILE A 315 -5.77 -3.71 15.80
CA ILE A 315 -5.28 -5.09 16.01
C ILE A 315 -3.81 -5.04 16.47
N ASN A 316 -3.60 -4.46 17.65
CA ASN A 316 -2.32 -4.42 18.36
C ASN A 316 -2.58 -4.59 19.86
N ASN A 317 -1.52 -4.48 20.66
CA ASN A 317 -1.56 -4.55 22.12
C ASN A 317 -1.35 -3.16 22.78
N LEU A 318 -1.72 -2.07 22.10
CA LEU A 318 -1.53 -0.70 22.59
C LEU A 318 -2.42 -0.43 23.81
N ASN A 319 -1.94 0.41 24.74
CA ASN A 319 -2.63 0.76 25.98
C ASN A 319 -2.52 2.26 26.30
N GLY A 320 -2.99 2.67 27.48
CA GLY A 320 -3.03 4.09 27.85
C GLY A 320 -4.16 4.84 27.14
N SER A 321 -4.14 6.18 27.20
CA SER A 321 -5.18 7.04 26.62
C SER A 321 -4.79 7.63 25.26
N LEU A 322 -5.77 8.20 24.56
CA LEU A 322 -5.49 9.04 23.39
C LEU A 322 -4.66 10.26 23.84
N PRO A 323 -3.47 10.49 23.28
CA PRO A 323 -2.66 11.63 23.65
C PRO A 323 -3.35 12.91 23.15
N SER A 324 -3.56 13.90 24.03
CA SER A 324 -4.24 15.16 23.68
C SER A 324 -3.59 15.88 22.50
N SER A 325 -2.27 15.75 22.35
CA SER A 325 -1.51 16.27 21.23
C SER A 325 -1.93 15.73 19.86
N LEU A 326 -2.65 14.60 19.77
CA LEU A 326 -3.21 14.10 18.52
C LEU A 326 -4.14 15.15 17.86
N MET A 327 -4.74 16.06 18.64
CA MET A 327 -5.52 17.20 18.12
C MET A 327 -4.72 18.15 17.21
N ASN A 328 -3.40 18.06 17.20
CA ASN A 328 -2.52 18.84 16.32
C ASN A 328 -2.38 18.22 14.92
N CYS A 329 -2.79 16.97 14.72
CA CYS A 329 -2.84 16.32 13.41
C CYS A 329 -4.11 16.75 12.65
N THR A 330 -4.20 18.04 12.29
CA THR A 330 -5.41 18.66 11.73
C THR A 330 -5.82 18.16 10.34
N ARG A 331 -4.94 17.42 9.66
CA ARG A 331 -5.20 16.76 8.37
C ARG A 331 -5.73 15.33 8.48
N LEU A 332 -5.95 14.83 9.70
CA LEU A 332 -6.37 13.45 9.90
C LEU A 332 -7.74 13.20 9.24
N ILE A 333 -7.77 12.17 8.38
CA ILE A 333 -8.93 11.72 7.62
C ILE A 333 -9.48 10.43 8.23
N ASP A 334 -8.60 9.49 8.58
CA ASP A 334 -8.99 8.20 9.17
C ASP A 334 -8.14 7.88 10.40
N LEU A 335 -8.82 7.50 11.48
CA LEU A 335 -8.23 7.04 12.72
C LEU A 335 -8.82 5.68 13.06
N ASN A 336 -7.99 4.65 12.96
CA ASN A 336 -8.41 3.30 13.28
C ASN A 336 -7.49 2.70 14.34
N LEU A 337 -8.02 2.63 15.57
CA LEU A 337 -7.36 2.11 16.76
C LEU A 337 -8.10 0.88 17.32
N ARG A 338 -9.00 0.31 16.53
CA ARG A 338 -9.86 -0.82 16.93
C ARG A 338 -9.04 -2.01 17.42
N VAL A 339 -9.54 -2.81 18.35
CA VAL A 339 -8.89 -4.04 18.85
C VAL A 339 -7.51 -3.72 19.42
N ASN A 340 -7.52 -3.00 20.54
CA ASN A 340 -6.36 -2.70 21.37
C ASN A 340 -6.79 -2.77 22.85
N SER A 341 -5.91 -2.36 23.77
CA SER A 341 -6.19 -2.18 25.20
C SER A 341 -6.18 -0.70 25.61
N LEU A 342 -6.55 0.22 24.69
CA LEU A 342 -6.60 1.65 24.95
C LEU A 342 -7.73 2.00 25.90
N SER A 343 -7.55 3.02 26.72
CA SER A 343 -8.42 3.39 27.84
C SER A 343 -8.55 4.90 27.99
N GLY A 344 -9.27 5.35 29.02
CA GLY A 344 -9.42 6.76 29.34
C GLY A 344 -10.73 7.37 28.88
N GLU A 345 -11.03 8.55 29.40
CA GLU A 345 -12.32 9.22 29.22
C GLU A 345 -12.40 9.87 27.84
N LEU A 346 -13.26 9.33 26.98
CA LEU A 346 -13.41 9.83 25.61
C LEU A 346 -14.00 11.25 25.58
N SER A 347 -14.88 11.58 26.54
CA SER A 347 -15.46 12.91 26.73
C SER A 347 -14.42 13.99 27.03
N GLY A 348 -13.24 13.62 27.54
CA GLY A 348 -12.14 14.55 27.82
C GLY A 348 -11.28 14.88 26.60
N PHE A 349 -11.46 14.19 25.47
CA PHE A 349 -10.68 14.41 24.26
C PHE A 349 -11.36 15.43 23.33
N ASP A 350 -10.58 16.40 22.85
CA ASP A 350 -11.08 17.46 21.98
C ASP A 350 -10.92 17.08 20.50
N PHE A 351 -12.04 16.78 19.84
CA PHE A 351 -12.08 16.48 18.41
C PHE A 351 -12.23 17.73 17.53
N SER A 352 -12.33 18.94 18.09
CA SER A 352 -12.74 20.15 17.36
C SER A 352 -11.82 20.54 16.20
N ASN A 353 -10.56 20.11 16.22
CA ASN A 353 -9.57 20.44 15.20
C ASN A 353 -9.52 19.49 13.99
N PHE A 354 -10.22 18.36 13.99
CA PHE A 354 -10.17 17.40 12.88
C PHE A 354 -11.19 17.73 11.78
N LEU A 355 -10.93 18.81 11.04
CA LEU A 355 -11.87 19.32 10.03
C LEU A 355 -12.01 18.41 8.80
N GLN A 356 -11.01 17.56 8.54
CA GLN A 356 -10.98 16.62 7.42
C GLN A 356 -11.40 15.20 7.80
N PHE A 357 -11.79 14.98 9.06
CA PHE A 357 -12.03 13.65 9.60
C PHE A 357 -13.24 12.99 8.94
N ARG A 358 -13.06 11.78 8.41
CA ARG A 358 -14.11 11.02 7.74
C ARG A 358 -14.51 9.77 8.51
N SER A 359 -13.55 9.11 9.15
CA SER A 359 -13.79 7.85 9.84
C SER A 359 -13.03 7.79 11.15
N ILE A 360 -13.72 7.34 12.19
CA ILE A 360 -13.14 6.98 13.47
C ILE A 360 -13.60 5.58 13.88
N ASP A 361 -12.64 4.70 14.14
CA ASP A 361 -12.88 3.38 14.73
C ASP A 361 -12.01 3.17 15.98
N LEU A 362 -12.67 3.26 17.14
CA LEU A 362 -12.10 2.99 18.46
C LEU A 362 -12.69 1.71 19.07
N GLY A 363 -13.37 0.87 18.28
CA GLY A 363 -14.09 -0.27 18.80
C GLY A 363 -13.18 -1.33 19.42
N ASN A 364 -13.72 -2.12 20.35
CA ASN A 364 -13.00 -3.20 21.03
C ASN A 364 -11.75 -2.67 21.76
N ASN A 365 -11.99 -1.75 22.70
CA ASN A 365 -11.01 -1.13 23.60
C ASN A 365 -11.63 -1.02 25.01
N LEU A 366 -10.97 -0.27 25.89
CA LEU A 366 -11.37 0.00 27.28
C LEU A 366 -11.72 1.49 27.51
N PHE A 367 -12.12 2.22 26.46
CA PHE A 367 -12.50 3.64 26.60
C PHE A 367 -13.74 3.79 27.48
N ASN A 368 -13.72 4.77 28.38
CA ASN A 368 -14.82 5.06 29.29
C ASN A 368 -15.26 6.54 29.18
N GLY A 369 -16.07 7.01 30.13
CA GLY A 369 -16.68 8.34 30.06
C GLY A 369 -17.88 8.39 29.12
N SER A 370 -18.36 9.59 28.83
CA SER A 370 -19.52 9.81 27.96
C SER A 370 -19.12 10.04 26.50
N PHE A 371 -20.12 10.10 25.62
CA PHE A 371 -19.90 10.44 24.21
C PHE A 371 -19.33 11.87 24.08
N PRO A 372 -18.24 12.09 23.34
CA PRO A 372 -17.59 13.40 23.25
C PRO A 372 -18.40 14.40 22.43
N VAL A 373 -18.87 15.48 23.07
CA VAL A 373 -19.63 16.55 22.38
C VAL A 373 -18.78 17.24 21.30
N SER A 374 -17.47 17.37 21.52
CA SER A 374 -16.52 17.98 20.58
C SER A 374 -16.47 17.28 19.22
N ILE A 375 -16.88 16.01 19.12
CA ILE A 375 -16.92 15.26 17.86
C ILE A 375 -17.90 15.88 16.85
N ALA A 376 -18.91 16.60 17.32
CA ALA A 376 -19.90 17.31 16.52
C ALA A 376 -19.27 18.40 15.61
N SER A 377 -18.05 18.85 15.93
CA SER A 377 -17.30 19.80 15.09
C SER A 377 -16.73 19.15 13.82
N CYS A 378 -16.61 17.83 13.77
CA CYS A 378 -16.08 17.07 12.64
C CYS A 378 -17.14 16.88 11.54
N THR A 379 -17.59 17.94 10.88
CA THR A 379 -18.74 17.90 9.94
C THR A 379 -18.54 16.99 8.71
N SER A 380 -17.29 16.64 8.38
CA SER A 380 -16.92 15.69 7.33
C SER A 380 -17.08 14.21 7.75
N LEU A 381 -17.35 13.94 9.03
CA LEU A 381 -17.34 12.59 9.59
C LEU A 381 -18.52 11.78 9.05
N SER A 382 -18.21 10.66 8.40
CA SER A 382 -19.20 9.76 7.80
C SER A 382 -19.37 8.45 8.57
N ALA A 383 -18.36 8.05 9.35
CA ALA A 383 -18.42 6.82 10.13
C ALA A 383 -17.87 6.99 11.56
N ILE A 384 -18.68 6.63 12.55
CA ILE A 384 -18.31 6.52 13.96
C ILE A 384 -18.48 5.08 14.42
N ARG A 385 -17.39 4.45 14.88
CA ARG A 385 -17.37 3.09 15.41
C ARG A 385 -16.73 3.07 16.79
N LEU A 386 -17.56 2.90 17.81
CA LEU A 386 -17.21 2.91 19.24
C LEU A 386 -17.65 1.62 19.95
N SER A 387 -18.04 0.60 19.19
CA SER A 387 -18.59 -0.64 19.73
C SER A 387 -17.60 -1.41 20.60
N THR A 388 -18.09 -2.09 21.65
CA THR A 388 -17.29 -2.85 22.61
C THR A 388 -16.27 -1.95 23.31
N ASN A 389 -16.77 -1.11 24.19
CA ASN A 389 -16.00 -0.24 25.09
C ASN A 389 -16.73 -0.18 26.45
N LEU A 390 -16.34 0.75 27.32
CA LEU A 390 -16.93 1.02 28.64
C LEU A 390 -17.63 2.39 28.68
N LEU A 391 -18.16 2.85 27.54
CA LEU A 391 -18.82 4.17 27.46
C LEU A 391 -20.13 4.17 28.25
N THR A 392 -20.42 5.31 28.86
CA THR A 392 -21.58 5.56 29.73
C THR A 392 -22.32 6.83 29.30
N GLY A 393 -23.39 7.19 30.01
CA GLY A 393 -24.20 8.38 29.69
C GLY A 393 -25.10 8.18 28.48
N ASP A 394 -25.55 9.28 27.89
CA ASP A 394 -26.48 9.30 26.77
C ASP A 394 -25.92 9.98 25.52
N ILE A 395 -26.59 9.74 24.39
CA ILE A 395 -26.26 10.37 23.11
C ILE A 395 -26.70 11.84 23.15
N GLN A 396 -25.80 12.75 22.78
CA GLN A 396 -26.04 14.18 22.83
C GLN A 396 -26.62 14.73 21.52
N PRO A 397 -27.52 15.74 21.54
CA PRO A 397 -28.16 16.31 20.36
C PRO A 397 -27.19 16.84 19.29
N GLU A 398 -26.01 17.29 19.70
CA GLU A 398 -24.98 17.87 18.84
C GLU A 398 -24.54 16.93 17.73
N ILE A 399 -24.71 15.60 17.88
CA ILE A 399 -24.42 14.63 16.82
C ILE A 399 -25.21 14.89 15.53
N GLN A 400 -26.33 15.61 15.61
CA GLN A 400 -27.12 16.03 14.45
C GLN A 400 -26.40 17.05 13.55
N SER A 401 -25.33 17.69 14.03
CA SER A 401 -24.46 18.55 13.20
C SER A 401 -23.67 17.77 12.15
N LEU A 402 -23.50 16.45 12.34
CA LEU A 402 -22.73 15.58 11.47
C LEU A 402 -23.52 15.23 10.21
N GLN A 403 -23.61 16.19 9.29
CA GLN A 403 -24.40 16.07 8.06
C GLN A 403 -23.93 14.93 7.14
N SER A 404 -22.66 14.52 7.26
CA SER A 404 -22.08 13.44 6.46
C SER A 404 -22.25 12.05 7.09
N LEU A 405 -22.76 11.96 8.34
CA LEU A 405 -22.81 10.72 9.10
C LEU A 405 -23.73 9.70 8.45
N SER A 406 -23.17 8.58 8.01
CA SER A 406 -23.90 7.46 7.39
C SER A 406 -23.79 6.17 8.18
N TYR A 407 -22.72 6.00 8.98
CA TYR A 407 -22.49 4.82 9.79
C TYR A 407 -22.28 5.21 11.26
N PHE A 408 -23.17 4.76 12.15
CA PHE A 408 -23.04 4.94 13.59
C PHE A 408 -23.16 3.61 14.33
N SER A 409 -22.10 3.24 15.06
CA SER A 409 -22.06 2.00 15.83
C SER A 409 -21.43 2.23 17.20
N ILE A 410 -22.21 1.98 18.25
CA ILE A 410 -21.79 2.12 19.66
C ILE A 410 -22.23 0.92 20.51
N SER A 411 -22.48 -0.21 19.85
CA SER A 411 -22.97 -1.43 20.50
C SER A 411 -22.05 -1.94 21.59
N ASN A 412 -22.58 -2.67 22.57
CA ASN A 412 -21.79 -3.28 23.64
C ASN A 412 -21.02 -2.24 24.46
N ASN A 413 -21.78 -1.31 25.05
CA ASN A 413 -21.34 -0.29 26.01
C ASN A 413 -22.37 -0.25 27.17
N SER A 414 -22.33 0.79 28.00
CA SER A 414 -23.25 1.01 29.13
C SER A 414 -24.04 2.32 28.97
N LEU A 415 -24.49 2.62 27.75
CA LEU A 415 -25.30 3.82 27.48
C LEU A 415 -26.71 3.71 28.08
N THR A 416 -27.27 4.87 28.43
CA THR A 416 -28.64 5.03 28.94
C THR A 416 -29.44 5.99 28.06
N ASN A 417 -30.75 6.08 28.29
CA ASN A 417 -31.71 6.96 27.60
C ASN A 417 -31.93 6.60 26.12
N ILE A 418 -32.42 5.38 25.85
CA ILE A 418 -32.72 4.89 24.49
C ILE A 418 -33.77 5.76 23.78
N THR A 419 -34.73 6.30 24.52
CA THR A 419 -35.77 7.17 23.96
C THR A 419 -35.16 8.47 23.42
N GLY A 420 -34.28 9.11 24.19
CA GLY A 420 -33.51 10.28 23.75
C GLY A 420 -32.59 9.94 22.57
N ALA A 421 -31.84 8.84 22.67
CA ALA A 421 -30.92 8.41 21.63
C ALA A 421 -31.62 8.23 20.27
N ILE A 422 -32.74 7.51 20.21
CA ILE A 422 -33.43 7.31 18.92
C ILE A 422 -34.01 8.62 18.38
N LYS A 423 -34.59 9.47 19.25
CA LYS A 423 -35.12 10.78 18.85
C LYS A 423 -34.04 11.71 18.29
N ILE A 424 -32.85 11.69 18.89
CA ILE A 424 -31.71 12.48 18.42
C ILE A 424 -31.22 11.93 17.08
N LEU A 425 -30.98 10.61 17.01
CA LEU A 425 -30.42 9.96 15.81
C LEU A 425 -31.38 9.98 14.62
N SER A 426 -32.70 10.06 14.83
CA SER A 426 -33.66 10.28 13.73
C SER A 426 -33.48 11.63 13.03
N GLY A 427 -32.78 12.59 13.65
CA GLY A 427 -32.41 13.85 13.01
C GLY A 427 -31.19 13.75 12.07
N CYS A 428 -30.43 12.66 12.12
CA CYS A 428 -29.27 12.43 11.26
C CYS A 428 -29.71 11.91 9.88
N LYS A 429 -30.02 12.82 8.97
CA LYS A 429 -30.67 12.51 7.68
C LYS A 429 -29.94 11.53 6.75
N ASN A 430 -28.62 11.45 6.84
CA ASN A 430 -27.80 10.57 6.00
C ASN A 430 -27.47 9.22 6.66
N LEU A 431 -27.96 8.98 7.88
CA LEU A 431 -27.65 7.77 8.64
C LEU A 431 -28.31 6.56 8.00
N SER A 432 -27.50 5.67 7.42
CA SER A 432 -27.95 4.45 6.73
C SER A 432 -27.70 3.19 7.56
N ILE A 433 -26.68 3.20 8.42
CA ILE A 433 -26.32 2.08 9.28
C ILE A 433 -26.28 2.56 10.73
N LEU A 434 -27.15 1.98 11.56
CA LEU A 434 -27.26 2.27 12.98
C LEU A 434 -27.16 0.97 13.80
N ILE A 435 -26.19 0.88 14.70
CA ILE A 435 -25.96 -0.31 15.53
C ILE A 435 -25.84 0.11 17.01
N LEU A 436 -26.92 -0.09 17.77
CA LEU A 436 -27.04 0.30 19.19
C LEU A 436 -27.09 -0.87 20.17
N SER A 437 -27.10 -2.12 19.69
CA SER A 437 -27.36 -3.32 20.51
C SER A 437 -26.45 -3.45 21.73
N LYS A 438 -26.89 -4.20 22.76
CA LYS A 438 -26.12 -4.41 24.01
C LYS A 438 -25.76 -3.10 24.73
N ASN A 439 -26.77 -2.24 24.88
CA ASN A 439 -26.79 -1.00 25.66
C ASN A 439 -28.20 -0.86 26.27
N PHE A 440 -28.45 0.22 27.01
CA PHE A 440 -29.80 0.64 27.44
C PHE A 440 -30.55 -0.46 28.19
N TYR A 441 -29.83 -1.20 29.03
CA TYR A 441 -30.42 -2.30 29.80
C TYR A 441 -31.53 -1.78 30.70
N GLU A 442 -32.61 -2.55 30.80
CA GLU A 442 -33.80 -2.22 31.60
C GLU A 442 -34.62 -1.02 31.09
N GLU A 443 -34.31 -0.48 29.90
CA GLU A 443 -35.10 0.58 29.28
C GLU A 443 -36.11 0.05 28.25
N LYS A 444 -37.24 0.75 28.12
CA LYS A 444 -38.25 0.43 27.11
C LYS A 444 -37.96 1.19 25.82
N LEU A 445 -38.00 0.48 24.70
CA LEU A 445 -38.01 1.12 23.39
C LEU A 445 -39.27 2.01 23.26
N PRO A 446 -39.13 3.23 22.70
CA PRO A 446 -40.28 4.12 22.51
C PRO A 446 -41.23 3.57 21.43
N TYR A 447 -42.51 3.93 21.52
CA TYR A 447 -43.57 3.42 20.65
C TYR A 447 -43.48 3.99 19.22
N GLU A 448 -43.97 3.23 18.23
CA GLU A 448 -43.81 3.50 16.78
C GLU A 448 -44.17 4.93 16.34
N GLY A 449 -45.18 5.56 16.96
CA GLY A 449 -45.61 6.93 16.63
C GLY A 449 -44.65 8.06 17.05
N SER A 450 -43.51 7.74 17.66
CA SER A 450 -42.50 8.72 18.10
C SER A 450 -41.26 8.80 17.19
N PHE A 451 -41.18 7.90 16.20
CA PHE A 451 -40.06 7.79 15.28
C PHE A 451 -40.34 8.66 14.05
N GLY A 452 -39.81 9.88 14.02
CA GLY A 452 -39.88 10.79 12.87
C GLY A 452 -38.99 10.38 11.69
N TRP A 453 -38.89 9.09 11.39
CA TRP A 453 -38.11 8.56 10.26
C TRP A 453 -38.97 8.70 9.00
N SER A 454 -38.67 9.72 8.18
CA SER A 454 -39.28 9.94 6.86
C SER A 454 -38.34 9.54 5.74
#